data_AF-A0A6N9T123-F1
#
_entry.id   AF-A0A6N9T123-F1
#
_cell.length_a   1.000
_cell.length_b   1.000
_cell.length_c   1.000
_cell.angle_alpha   90.00
_cell.angle_beta   90.00
_cell.angle_gamma   90.00
#
_symmetry.space_group_name_H-M   'P 1'
#
loop_
_entity.id
_entity.type
_entity.pdbx_description
1 polymer ?
#
loop_
_entity_poly.entity_id
_entity_poly.type
_entity_poly.pdbx_seq_one_letter_code
_entity_poly.pdbx_strand_id
1 'polypeptide(L)'
;MTRWDGFLQLHPGAKYLFQQEFKLHILGGQFAYPLPLVSASLAGIAEIVLPIFLVLGLGTRFAAVAIMAMTVVIQLTIPDGWANFHLPWAAMALALVVYGGGRLSLDVLLMKRPSGSGGPATRPI
;
A
#
# COMPACT_ATOMS: atom_id res chain seq x y z
N MET A 1 -15.12 -5.12 9.72
CA MET A 1 -14.88 -4.12 10.78
C MET A 1 -13.60 -3.40 10.41
N THR A 2 -13.65 -2.08 10.15
CA THR A 2 -12.44 -1.27 9.89
C THR A 2 -11.76 -0.93 11.22
N ARG A 3 -10.46 -0.60 11.20
CA ARG A 3 -9.68 -0.31 12.44
C ARG A 3 -10.03 1.04 13.12
N TRP A 4 -11.13 1.69 12.75
CA TRP A 4 -11.46 3.08 13.10
C TRP A 4 -12.86 3.20 13.72
N ASP A 5 -12.97 3.91 14.85
CA ASP A 5 -14.25 4.27 15.50
C ASP A 5 -14.72 5.69 15.18
N GLY A 6 -13.81 6.53 14.66
CA GLY A 6 -14.05 7.93 14.33
C GLY A 6 -12.86 8.53 13.57
N PHE A 7 -12.85 9.85 13.32
CA PHE A 7 -11.75 10.50 12.61
C PHE A 7 -10.44 10.38 13.40
N LEU A 8 -9.48 9.61 12.86
CA LEU A 8 -8.18 9.29 13.47
C LEU A 8 -8.26 8.61 14.85
N GLN A 9 -9.41 8.02 15.21
CA GLN A 9 -9.57 7.27 16.45
C GLN A 9 -9.52 5.77 16.18
N LEU A 10 -8.45 5.13 16.65
CA LEU A 10 -8.29 3.68 16.55
C LEU A 10 -9.32 2.93 17.40
N HIS A 11 -9.95 1.94 16.78
CA HIS A 11 -10.88 1.02 17.45
C HIS A 11 -10.16 0.28 18.60
N PRO A 12 -10.78 0.12 19.79
CA PRO A 12 -10.20 -0.56 20.96
C PRO A 12 -9.66 -1.95 20.62
N GLY A 13 -10.39 -2.72 19.82
CA GLY A 13 -9.94 -4.02 19.30
C GLY A 13 -8.64 -3.95 18.50
N ALA A 14 -8.43 -2.92 17.66
CA ALA A 14 -7.18 -2.78 16.92
C ALA A 14 -6.00 -2.46 17.87
N LYS A 15 -6.22 -1.63 18.88
CA LYS A 15 -5.21 -1.35 19.92
C LYS A 15 -4.87 -2.63 20.71
N TYR A 16 -5.90 -3.37 21.13
CA TYR A 16 -5.75 -4.62 21.87
C TYR A 16 -4.95 -5.65 21.08
N LEU A 17 -5.28 -5.85 19.80
CA LEU A 17 -4.55 -6.78 18.93
C LEU A 17 -3.06 -6.46 18.89
N PHE A 18 -2.67 -5.22 18.61
CA PHE A 18 -1.25 -4.86 18.54
C PHE A 18 -0.52 -4.87 19.89
N GLN A 19 -1.22 -4.63 21.00
CA GLN A 19 -0.62 -4.61 22.34
C GLN A 19 -0.47 -6.01 22.94
N GLN A 20 -1.47 -6.87 22.76
CA GLN A 20 -1.60 -8.13 23.50
C GLN A 20 -1.37 -9.35 22.59
N GLU A 21 -2.04 -9.39 21.44
CA GLU A 21 -2.13 -10.61 20.61
C GLU A 21 -1.02 -10.69 19.55
N PHE A 22 -0.82 -9.62 18.77
CA PHE A 22 0.12 -9.61 17.66
C PHE A 22 1.56 -9.56 18.16
N LYS A 23 2.36 -10.50 17.65
CA LYS A 23 3.80 -10.60 17.85
C LYS A 23 4.51 -10.70 16.51
N LEU A 24 5.71 -10.16 16.43
CA LEU A 24 6.61 -10.32 15.30
C LEU A 24 7.37 -11.65 15.46
N HIS A 25 7.19 -12.54 14.50
CA HIS A 25 7.90 -13.81 14.39
C HIS A 25 9.15 -13.60 13.55
N ILE A 26 10.31 -13.53 14.21
CA ILE A 26 11.59 -13.26 13.57
C ILE A 26 12.56 -14.37 13.96
N LEU A 27 13.05 -15.12 12.98
CA LEU A 27 14.04 -16.21 13.18
C LEU A 27 13.66 -17.23 14.27
N GLY A 28 12.37 -17.55 14.37
CA GLY A 28 11.83 -18.49 15.37
C GLY A 28 11.54 -17.87 16.74
N GLY A 29 11.93 -16.62 16.97
CA GLY A 29 11.55 -15.84 18.15
C GLY A 29 10.23 -15.09 17.97
N GLN A 30 9.53 -14.85 19.08
CA GLN A 30 8.32 -14.02 19.14
C GLN A 30 8.62 -12.73 19.90
N PHE A 31 8.43 -11.59 19.25
CA PHE A 31 8.71 -10.28 19.81
C PHE A 31 7.44 -9.44 19.86
N ALA A 32 7.23 -8.72 20.96
CA ALA A 32 6.17 -7.71 20.99
C ALA A 32 6.48 -6.58 20.01
N TYR A 33 5.43 -5.94 19.49
CA TYR A 33 5.61 -4.72 18.70
C TYR A 33 6.28 -3.64 19.57
N PRO A 34 7.37 -3.00 19.10
CA PRO A 34 8.09 -1.99 19.89
C PRO A 34 7.25 -0.72 20.12
N LEU A 35 6.40 -0.37 19.14
CA LEU A 35 5.51 0.79 19.19
C LEU A 35 4.09 0.37 18.76
N PRO A 36 3.36 -0.41 19.59
CA PRO A 36 2.16 -1.12 19.16
C PRO A 36 1.04 -0.18 18.70
N LEU A 37 0.85 0.96 19.36
CA LEU A 37 -0.16 1.94 18.97
C LEU A 37 0.20 2.66 17.65
N VAL A 38 1.49 2.92 17.42
CA VAL A 38 1.95 3.51 16.16
C VAL A 38 1.78 2.51 15.02
N SER A 39 2.16 1.25 15.24
CA SER A 39 1.97 0.17 14.27
C SER A 39 0.50 -0.05 13.95
N ALA A 40 -0.39 -0.01 14.94
CA ALA A 40 -1.84 -0.09 14.72
C ALA A 40 -2.37 1.06 13.85
N SER A 41 -1.94 2.30 14.14
CA SER A 41 -2.31 3.48 13.35
C SER A 41 -1.79 3.38 11.92
N LEU A 42 -0.52 3.02 11.74
CA LEU A 42 0.08 2.86 10.41
C LEU A 42 -0.63 1.76 9.61
N ALA A 43 -0.93 0.63 10.22
CA ALA A 43 -1.67 -0.45 9.58
C ALA A 43 -3.10 -0.01 9.19
N GLY A 44 -3.80 0.70 10.07
CA GLY A 44 -5.15 1.23 9.79
C GLY A 44 -5.18 2.30 8.71
N ILE A 45 -4.15 3.13 8.60
CA ILE A 45 -4.03 4.13 7.53
C ILE A 45 -3.69 3.43 6.22
N ALA A 46 -2.68 2.55 6.23
CA ALA A 46 -2.20 1.84 5.05
C ALA A 46 -3.27 0.96 4.40
N GLU A 47 -4.11 0.31 5.22
CA GLU A 47 -5.25 -0.52 4.78
C GLU A 47 -6.23 0.24 3.87
N ILE A 48 -6.32 1.56 4.03
CA ILE A 48 -7.26 2.38 3.25
C ILE A 48 -6.51 3.16 2.15
N VAL A 49 -5.42 3.83 2.50
CA VAL A 49 -4.73 4.75 1.60
C VAL A 49 -4.03 4.03 0.46
N LEU A 50 -3.36 2.90 0.74
CA LEU A 50 -2.56 2.21 -0.29
C LEU A 50 -3.43 1.61 -1.40
N PRO A 51 -4.54 0.89 -1.10
CA PRO A 51 -5.43 0.40 -2.16
C PRO A 51 -6.04 1.54 -2.99
N ILE A 52 -6.39 2.67 -2.38
CA ILE A 52 -6.92 3.83 -3.11
C ILE A 52 -5.88 4.35 -4.11
N PHE A 53 -4.64 4.54 -3.70
CA PHE A 53 -3.57 4.99 -4.59
C PHE A 53 -3.32 4.00 -5.72
N LEU A 54 -3.36 2.70 -5.42
CA LEU A 54 -3.18 1.64 -6.40
C LEU A 54 -4.31 1.62 -7.45
N VAL A 55 -5.57 1.71 -7.01
CA VAL A 55 -6.76 1.70 -7.88
C VAL A 55 -6.82 2.93 -8.77
N LEU A 56 -6.54 4.11 -8.21
CA LEU A 56 -6.44 5.35 -8.99
C LEU A 56 -5.20 5.35 -9.90
N GLY A 57 -4.24 4.46 -9.65
CA GLY A 57 -2.97 4.43 -10.33
C GLY A 57 -2.17 5.72 -10.10
N LEU A 58 -2.17 6.23 -8.87
CA LEU A 58 -1.40 7.40 -8.44
C LEU A 58 -0.12 6.93 -7.73
N GLY A 59 1.04 7.20 -8.33
CA GLY A 59 2.32 6.70 -7.89
C GLY A 59 2.34 5.17 -7.81
N THR A 60 1.83 4.46 -8.82
CA THR A 60 1.51 3.02 -8.71
C THR A 60 2.67 2.18 -8.20
N ARG A 61 3.90 2.45 -8.67
CA ARG A 61 5.09 1.72 -8.21
C ARG A 61 5.37 1.95 -6.73
N PHE A 62 5.24 3.19 -6.25
CA PHE A 62 5.44 3.52 -4.84
C PHE A 62 4.35 2.90 -3.96
N ALA A 63 3.08 2.99 -4.38
CA ALA A 63 1.98 2.35 -3.68
C ALA A 63 2.16 0.81 -3.63
N ALA A 64 2.62 0.19 -4.72
CA ALA A 64 2.89 -1.24 -4.77
C ALA A 64 4.05 -1.67 -3.86
N VAL A 65 5.15 -0.89 -3.80
CA VAL A 65 6.24 -1.12 -2.84
C VAL A 65 5.73 -1.00 -1.40
N ALA A 66 4.88 -0.01 -1.10
CA ALA A 66 4.30 0.14 0.23
C ALA A 66 3.38 -1.04 0.60
N ILE A 67 2.58 -1.56 -0.34
CA ILE A 67 1.79 -2.79 -0.13
C ILE A 67 2.71 -3.99 0.10
N MET A 68 3.83 -4.09 -0.61
CA MET A 68 4.82 -5.15 -0.38
C MET A 68 5.37 -5.08 1.05
N ALA A 69 5.78 -3.89 1.50
CA ALA A 69 6.29 -3.69 2.85
C ALA A 69 5.24 -4.06 3.91
N MET A 70 3.98 -3.67 3.71
CA MET A 70 2.87 -4.07 4.58
C MET A 70 2.66 -5.59 4.58
N THR A 71 2.73 -6.23 3.42
CA THR A 71 2.64 -7.70 3.29
C THR A 71 3.75 -8.41 4.07
N VAL A 72 4.98 -7.89 4.04
CA VAL A 72 6.09 -8.42 4.85
C VAL A 72 5.79 -8.30 6.34
N VAL A 73 5.31 -7.15 6.82
CA VAL A 73 4.93 -6.96 8.23
C VAL A 73 3.82 -7.94 8.64
N ILE A 74 2.83 -8.15 7.78
CA ILE A 74 1.75 -9.11 8.04
C ILE A 74 2.31 -10.54 8.08
N GLN A 75 3.20 -10.93 7.15
CA GLN A 75 3.83 -12.24 7.16
C GLN A 75 4.65 -12.49 8.44
N LEU A 76 5.36 -11.46 8.92
CA LEU A 76 6.07 -11.56 10.21
C LEU A 76 5.09 -11.66 11.38
N THR A 77 3.86 -11.15 11.25
CA THR A 77 2.86 -11.21 12.33
C THR A 77 2.11 -12.54 12.35
N ILE A 78 1.71 -13.04 11.18
CA ILE A 78 0.86 -14.22 11.00
C ILE A 78 1.54 -15.17 9.99
N PRO A 79 2.54 -15.96 10.43
CA PRO A 79 3.38 -16.72 9.50
C PRO A 79 2.61 -17.79 8.71
N ASP A 80 1.53 -18.33 9.29
CA ASP A 80 0.70 -19.40 8.70
C ASP A 80 -0.05 -18.95 7.44
N GLY A 81 -0.12 -17.64 7.18
CA GLY A 81 -0.79 -17.08 6.01
C GLY A 81 0.02 -17.13 4.70
N TRP A 82 1.25 -17.65 4.71
CA TRP A 82 2.20 -17.54 3.61
C TRP A 82 1.66 -18.00 2.25
N ALA A 83 1.37 -19.30 2.11
CA ALA A 83 1.03 -19.87 0.81
C ALA A 83 -0.33 -19.42 0.28
N ASN A 84 -1.31 -19.27 1.17
CA ASN A 84 -2.71 -19.02 0.79
C ASN A 84 -3.03 -17.53 0.59
N PHE A 85 -2.31 -16.63 1.26
CA PHE A 85 -2.65 -15.20 1.29
C PHE A 85 -1.46 -14.31 0.91
N HIS A 86 -0.37 -14.39 1.65
CA HIS A 86 0.71 -13.39 1.55
C HIS A 86 1.51 -13.54 0.26
N LEU A 87 1.75 -14.76 -0.20
CA LEU A 87 2.47 -15.03 -1.43
C LEU A 87 1.69 -14.53 -2.68
N PRO A 88 0.38 -14.82 -2.85
CA PRO A 88 -0.42 -14.19 -3.91
C PRO A 88 -0.41 -12.66 -3.87
N TRP A 89 -0.57 -12.05 -2.68
CA TRP A 89 -0.56 -10.59 -2.54
C TRP A 89 0.79 -9.99 -2.93
N ALA A 90 1.89 -10.60 -2.45
CA ALA A 90 3.24 -10.21 -2.80
C ALA A 90 3.50 -10.37 -4.31
N ALA A 91 3.04 -11.44 -4.95
CA ALA A 91 3.21 -11.63 -6.38
C ALA A 91 2.51 -10.52 -7.19
N MET A 92 1.27 -10.19 -6.84
CA MET A 92 0.52 -9.11 -7.50
C MET A 92 1.16 -7.73 -7.27
N ALA A 93 1.56 -7.43 -6.03
CA ALA A 93 2.26 -6.19 -5.73
C ALA A 93 3.60 -6.10 -6.50
N LEU A 94 4.35 -7.20 -6.58
CA LEU A 94 5.62 -7.25 -7.31
C LEU A 94 5.41 -7.00 -8.80
N ALA A 95 4.37 -7.59 -9.38
CA ALA A 95 4.02 -7.34 -10.77
C ALA A 95 3.77 -5.83 -11.01
N LEU A 96 3.07 -5.14 -10.11
CA LEU A 96 2.85 -3.70 -10.22
C LEU A 96 4.11 -2.86 -9.99
N VAL A 97 5.04 -3.32 -9.13
CA VAL A 97 6.36 -2.69 -8.99
C VAL A 97 7.14 -2.76 -10.31
N VAL A 98 7.14 -3.93 -10.96
CA VAL A 98 7.90 -4.18 -12.20
C VAL A 98 7.24 -3.50 -13.42
N TYR A 99 5.95 -3.75 -13.62
CA TYR A 99 5.22 -3.34 -14.83
C TYR A 99 4.52 -1.98 -14.70
N GLY A 100 4.24 -1.49 -13.48
CA GLY A 100 3.49 -0.26 -13.24
C GLY A 100 1.96 -0.41 -13.39
N GLY A 101 1.24 0.71 -13.31
CA GLY A 101 -0.24 0.74 -13.34
C GLY A 101 -0.91 0.71 -14.72
N GLY A 102 -0.12 0.63 -15.79
CA GLY A 102 -0.63 0.55 -17.16
C GLY A 102 -1.28 1.83 -17.69
N ARG A 103 -2.02 1.73 -18.81
CA ARG A 103 -2.52 2.88 -19.59
C ARG A 103 -3.68 3.64 -18.95
N LEU A 104 -4.37 3.02 -17.99
CA LEU A 104 -5.52 3.61 -17.28
C LEU A 104 -5.13 4.32 -15.98
N SER A 105 -3.87 4.23 -15.57
CA SER A 105 -3.36 4.88 -14.36
C SER A 105 -3.28 6.40 -14.54
N LEU A 106 -3.62 7.14 -13.48
CA LEU A 106 -3.48 8.60 -13.43
C LEU A 106 -2.02 9.04 -13.63
N ASP A 107 -1.02 8.22 -13.31
CA ASP A 107 0.39 8.49 -13.60
C ASP A 107 0.61 8.79 -15.10
N VAL A 108 -0.07 8.05 -15.98
CA VAL A 108 0.04 8.25 -17.44
C VAL A 108 -0.66 9.54 -17.87
N LEU A 109 -1.81 9.86 -17.26
CA LEU A 109 -2.54 11.11 -17.56
C LEU A 109 -1.73 12.34 -17.12
N LEU A 110 -1.06 12.27 -15.97
CA LEU A 110 -0.19 13.33 -15.45
C LEU A 110 1.08 13.51 -16.28
N MET A 111 1.63 12.42 -16.85
CA MET A 111 2.79 12.48 -17.76
C MET A 111 2.43 12.99 -19.15
N LYS A 112 1.19 12.80 -19.61
CA LYS A 112 0.67 13.40 -20.85
C LYS A 112 0.37 14.88 -20.61
N ARG A 113 1.43 15.68 -20.62
CA ARG A 113 1.34 17.15 -20.68
C ARG A 113 0.41 17.53 -21.84
N PRO A 114 -0.51 18.52 -21.70
CA PRO A 114 -1.22 19.04 -22.84
C PRO A 114 -0.16 19.54 -23.82
N SER A 115 -0.07 18.91 -24.99
CA SER A 115 0.63 19.50 -26.11
C SER A 115 -0.11 20.80 -26.42
N GLY A 116 0.35 21.90 -25.84
CA GLY A 116 0.04 23.23 -26.33
C GLY A 116 0.54 23.29 -27.76
N SER A 117 -0.33 22.93 -28.70
CA SER A 117 -0.08 23.03 -30.13
C SER A 117 0.15 24.50 -30.42
N GLY A 118 1.43 24.85 -30.57
CA GLY A 118 1.87 26.09 -31.17
C GLY A 118 1.14 26.30 -32.49
N GLY A 119 0.73 27.55 -32.71
CA GLY A 119 -0.15 27.94 -33.80
C GLY A 119 0.37 27.58 -35.19
N PRO A 120 -0.50 27.67 -36.22
CA PRO A 120 -0.12 27.31 -37.58
C PRO A 120 0.99 28.24 -38.06
N ALA A 121 2.17 27.67 -38.32
CA ALA A 121 3.23 28.33 -39.06
C ALA A 121 2.78 28.47 -40.52
N THR A 122 2.15 29.59 -40.86
CA THR A 122 1.97 30.00 -42.25
C THR A 122 3.36 30.27 -42.83
N ARG A 123 3.83 29.39 -43.72
CA ARG A 123 5.00 29.65 -44.57
C ARG A 123 4.52 30.32 -45.86
N PRO A 124 4.98 31.54 -46.20
CA PRO A 124 4.83 32.08 -47.54
C PRO A 124 6.00 31.59 -48.41
N ILE A 125 5.68 31.00 -49.57
CA ILE A 125 6.31 31.27 -50.89
C ILE A 125 5.41 30.67 -51.97
#